data_AF-A0A7H4M140-F1
#
_entry.id   AF-A0A7H4M140-F1
#
_cell.length_a   1.000
_cell.length_b   1.000
_cell.length_c   1.000
_cell.angle_alpha   90.00
_cell.angle_beta   90.00
_cell.angle_gamma   90.00
#
_symmetry.space_group_name_H-M   'P 1'
#
loop_
_entity.id
_entity.type
_entity.pdbx_description
1 polymer ?
#
loop_
_entity_poly.entity_id
_entity_poly.type
_entity_poly.pdbx_seq_one_letter_code
_entity_poly.pdbx_strand_id
1 'polypeptide(L)'
;MEMEECERQTLGYIIEAEPFLSLIDLMFTGLRRQSQQSLDDFALFWQRNGLTTQSLPQLSMRLERNNELIASLSGTPNRRFRQLLALASGPSLEAQVRGLLAYHRGLMEARGQFPWIMFEGNIISLQTPPVAIDLERKSSDWVNHYYIPQFRHLLNGLWGGEV
;
A
#
# COMPACT_ATOMS: atom_id res chain seq x y z
N MET A 1 26.20 -16.19 14.29
CA MET A 1 25.27 -15.58 15.27
C MET A 1 23.87 -15.99 14.83
N GLU A 2 23.16 -16.79 15.64
CA GLU A 2 21.78 -17.16 15.34
C GLU A 2 20.91 -15.90 15.39
N MET A 3 20.21 -15.59 14.29
CA MET A 3 19.15 -14.58 14.33
C MET A 3 18.11 -15.03 15.34
N GLU A 4 17.78 -14.16 16.31
CA GLU A 4 16.77 -14.44 17.31
C GLU A 4 15.42 -14.71 16.62
N GLU A 5 14.68 -15.72 17.10
CA GLU A 5 13.44 -16.18 16.47
C GLU A 5 12.40 -15.06 16.30
N CYS A 6 12.39 -14.09 17.22
CA CYS A 6 11.54 -12.91 17.17
C CYS A 6 11.83 -11.99 15.96
N GLU A 7 13.11 -11.83 15.59
CA GLU A 7 13.52 -11.05 14.43
C GLU A 7 13.10 -11.75 13.13
N ARG A 8 13.26 -13.09 13.07
CA ARG A 8 12.79 -13.91 11.94
C ARG A 8 11.31 -13.75 11.70
N GLN A 9 10.53 -13.81 12.78
CA GLN A 9 9.09 -13.70 12.72
C GLN A 9 8.65 -12.31 12.24
N THR A 10 9.29 -11.26 12.75
CA THR A 10 9.04 -9.88 12.32
C THR A 10 9.31 -9.69 10.83
N LEU A 11 10.40 -10.25 10.32
CA LEU A 11 10.73 -10.21 8.89
C LEU A 11 9.71 -10.99 8.06
N GLY A 12 9.23 -12.13 8.56
CA GLY A 12 8.13 -12.88 7.96
C GLY A 12 6.88 -12.01 7.78
N TYR A 13 6.49 -11.25 8.80
CA TYR A 13 5.36 -10.33 8.71
C TYR A 13 5.58 -9.21 7.67
N ILE A 14 6.79 -8.66 7.57
CA ILE A 14 7.11 -7.63 6.58
C ILE A 14 6.99 -8.21 5.17
N ILE A 15 7.59 -9.39 4.92
CA ILE A 15 7.52 -10.08 3.62
C ILE A 15 6.08 -10.34 3.19
N GLU A 16 5.20 -10.68 4.14
CA GLU A 16 3.78 -10.90 3.85
C GLU A 16 3.01 -9.60 3.60
N ALA A 17 3.25 -8.55 4.39
CA ALA A 17 2.51 -7.30 4.30
C ALA A 17 2.96 -6.41 3.13
N GLU A 18 4.23 -6.45 2.74
CA GLU A 18 4.81 -5.53 1.74
C GLU A 18 4.06 -5.53 0.40
N PRO A 19 3.79 -6.70 -0.23
CA PRO A 19 3.08 -6.72 -1.51
C PRO A 19 1.73 -5.98 -1.46
N PHE A 20 1.03 -6.06 -0.33
CA PHE A 20 -0.22 -5.34 -0.13
C PHE A 20 -0.01 -3.84 0.01
N LEU A 21 0.95 -3.42 0.83
CA LEU A 21 1.26 -2.00 1.04
C LEU A 21 1.78 -1.32 -0.24
N SER A 22 2.66 -2.00 -0.98
CA SER A 22 3.12 -1.57 -2.30
C SER A 22 1.98 -1.38 -3.29
N LEU A 23 0.98 -2.27 -3.26
CA LEU A 23 -0.14 -2.20 -4.19
C LEU A 23 -1.13 -1.07 -3.84
N ILE A 24 -1.35 -0.81 -2.55
CA ILE A 24 -2.09 0.37 -2.08
C ILE A 24 -1.36 1.66 -2.48
N ASP A 25 -0.03 1.71 -2.33
CA ASP A 25 0.78 2.85 -2.77
C ASP A 25 0.71 3.05 -4.29
N LEU A 26 0.76 1.97 -5.09
CA LEU A 26 0.60 2.04 -6.54
C LEU A 26 -0.77 2.59 -6.93
N MET A 27 -1.84 2.16 -6.24
CA MET A 27 -3.17 2.70 -6.44
C MET A 27 -3.20 4.21 -6.16
N PHE A 28 -2.65 4.65 -5.02
CA PHE A 28 -2.63 6.06 -4.66
C PHE A 28 -1.78 6.90 -5.64
N THR A 29 -0.62 6.40 -6.04
CA THR A 29 0.26 7.04 -7.04
C THR A 29 -0.43 7.12 -8.39
N GLY A 30 -1.09 6.05 -8.81
CA GLY A 30 -1.90 6.01 -10.04
C GLY A 30 -3.02 7.04 -10.06
N LEU A 31 -3.64 7.32 -8.92
CA LEU A 31 -4.66 8.37 -8.78
C LEU A 31 -4.07 9.79 -8.84
N ARG A 32 -2.78 9.96 -8.53
CA ARG A 32 -2.06 11.26 -8.54
C ARG A 32 -1.28 11.55 -9.82
N ARG A 33 -1.32 10.65 -10.80
CA ARG A 33 -0.47 10.72 -12.01
C ARG A 33 -0.84 11.81 -13.00
N GLN A 34 -2.08 12.29 -12.93
CA GLN A 34 -2.67 13.26 -13.85
C GLN A 34 -3.52 14.24 -13.05
N SER A 35 -3.59 15.50 -13.51
CA SER A 35 -4.41 16.52 -12.86
C SER A 35 -5.89 16.16 -12.88
N GLN A 36 -6.34 15.46 -13.93
CA GLN A 36 -7.69 14.96 -14.07
C GLN A 36 -7.66 13.65 -14.86
N GLN A 37 -8.46 12.66 -14.44
CA GLN A 37 -8.60 11.37 -15.10
C GLN A 37 -9.98 10.78 -14.80
N SER A 38 -10.50 9.92 -15.67
CA SER A 38 -11.70 9.15 -15.35
C SER A 38 -11.36 7.89 -14.54
N LEU A 39 -12.35 7.27 -13.90
CA LEU A 39 -12.17 5.95 -13.31
C LEU A 39 -11.81 4.90 -14.38
N ASP A 40 -12.33 5.04 -15.60
CA ASP A 40 -12.03 4.14 -16.71
C ASP A 40 -10.55 4.25 -17.14
N ASP A 41 -10.03 5.48 -17.22
CA ASP A 41 -8.60 5.71 -17.46
C ASP A 41 -7.74 5.11 -16.34
N PHE A 42 -8.19 5.25 -15.09
CA PHE A 42 -7.54 4.61 -13.95
C PHE A 42 -7.59 3.07 -14.04
N ALA A 43 -8.72 2.49 -14.46
CA ALA A 43 -8.86 1.06 -14.65
C ALA A 43 -7.92 0.53 -15.75
N LEU A 44 -7.76 1.26 -16.85
CA LEU A 44 -6.79 0.93 -17.89
C LEU A 44 -5.35 0.97 -17.37
N PHE A 45 -5.00 1.98 -16.56
CA PHE A 45 -3.71 2.04 -15.88
C PHE A 45 -3.50 0.82 -14.98
N TRP A 46 -4.51 0.45 -14.18
CA TRP A 46 -4.46 -0.71 -13.30
C TRP A 46 -4.20 -2.01 -14.07
N GLN A 47 -4.95 -2.23 -15.16
CA GLN A 47 -4.79 -3.39 -16.03
C GLN A 47 -3.43 -3.44 -16.73
N ARG A 48 -2.90 -2.30 -17.19
CA ARG A 48 -1.56 -2.22 -17.81
C ARG A 48 -0.44 -2.61 -16.85
N ASN A 49 -0.65 -2.49 -15.55
CA ASN A 49 0.27 -2.95 -14.51
C ASN A 49 0.09 -4.45 -14.16
N GLY A 50 -0.70 -5.19 -14.95
CA GLY A 50 -0.97 -6.61 -14.75
C GLY A 50 -1.95 -6.89 -13.62
N LEU A 51 -2.75 -5.90 -13.20
CA LEU A 51 -3.61 -5.98 -12.03
C LEU A 51 -5.08 -6.05 -12.41
N THR A 52 -5.85 -6.68 -11.52
CA THR A 52 -7.31 -6.84 -11.68
C THR A 52 -8.04 -6.25 -10.48
N THR A 53 -9.38 -6.23 -10.56
CA THR A 53 -10.23 -5.87 -9.42
C THR A 53 -10.04 -6.80 -8.22
N GLN A 54 -9.50 -8.01 -8.42
CA GLN A 54 -9.27 -9.02 -7.39
C GLN A 54 -7.89 -8.94 -6.75
N SER A 55 -6.94 -8.20 -7.32
CA SER A 55 -5.55 -8.16 -6.83
C SER A 55 -5.44 -7.67 -5.37
N LEU A 56 -6.17 -6.61 -5.01
CA LEU A 56 -6.22 -6.11 -3.63
C LEU A 56 -7.05 -7.01 -2.70
N PRO A 57 -8.30 -7.42 -3.05
CA PRO A 57 -9.08 -8.34 -2.23
C PRO A 57 -8.37 -9.65 -1.88
N GLN A 58 -7.65 -10.24 -2.83
CA GLN A 58 -6.92 -11.49 -2.60
C GLN A 58 -5.79 -11.32 -1.58
N LEU A 59 -5.02 -10.23 -1.69
CA LEU A 59 -3.97 -9.91 -0.71
C LEU A 59 -4.56 -9.59 0.67
N SER A 60 -5.63 -8.81 0.71
CA SER A 60 -6.33 -8.49 1.96
C SER A 60 -6.81 -9.75 2.68
N MET A 61 -7.50 -10.64 1.97
CA MET A 61 -8.01 -11.90 2.52
C MET A 61 -6.90 -12.80 3.05
N ARG A 62 -5.74 -12.85 2.37
CA ARG A 62 -4.58 -13.61 2.85
C ARG A 62 -4.05 -13.03 4.16
N LEU A 63 -3.94 -11.71 4.26
CA LEU A 63 -3.42 -11.02 5.44
C LEU A 63 -4.38 -11.09 6.63
N GLU A 64 -5.69 -11.02 6.39
CA GLU A 64 -6.71 -11.18 7.44
C GLU A 64 -6.68 -12.56 8.08
N ARG A 65 -6.22 -13.59 7.36
CA ARG A 65 -6.04 -14.95 7.91
C ARG A 65 -4.79 -15.09 8.77
N ASN A 66 -3.83 -14.17 8.67
CA ASN A 66 -2.63 -14.17 9.49
C ASN A 66 -2.89 -13.43 10.82
N ASN A 67 -3.49 -14.15 11.77
CA ASN A 67 -3.82 -13.59 13.09
C ASN A 67 -2.58 -13.11 13.84
N GLU A 68 -1.43 -13.76 13.67
CA GLU A 68 -0.20 -13.40 14.38
C GLU A 68 0.35 -12.06 13.88
N LEU A 69 0.35 -11.83 12.56
CA LEU A 69 0.70 -10.54 11.96
C LEU A 69 -0.23 -9.44 12.48
N ILE A 70 -1.55 -9.66 12.47
CA ILE A 70 -2.52 -8.66 12.96
C ILE A 70 -2.32 -8.36 14.45
N ALA A 71 -2.04 -9.38 15.25
CA ALA A 71 -1.79 -9.24 16.69
C ALA A 71 -0.46 -8.55 17.00
N SER A 72 0.55 -8.70 16.13
CA SER A 72 1.85 -8.01 16.27
C SER A 72 1.72 -6.48 16.17
N LEU A 73 0.69 -5.99 15.48
CA LEU A 73 0.42 -4.57 15.32
C LEU A 73 -0.40 -4.05 16.51
N SER A 74 0.01 -2.92 17.08
CA SER A 74 -0.74 -2.23 18.14
C SER A 74 -1.02 -0.77 17.81
N GLY A 75 -1.97 -0.15 18.52
CA GLY A 75 -2.26 1.29 18.43
C GLY A 75 -2.60 1.80 17.01
N THR A 76 -1.95 2.90 16.61
CA THR A 76 -2.20 3.57 15.33
C THR A 76 -1.86 2.71 14.10
N PRO A 77 -0.72 2.00 14.04
CA PRO A 77 -0.43 1.06 12.96
C PRO A 77 -1.52 0.01 12.75
N ASN A 78 -1.98 -0.66 13.82
CA ASN A 78 -3.05 -1.66 13.73
C ASN A 78 -4.34 -1.07 13.13
N ARG A 79 -4.78 0.08 13.66
CA ARG A 79 -5.98 0.76 13.18
C ARG A 79 -5.88 1.12 11.70
N ARG A 80 -4.75 1.71 11.28
CA ARG A 80 -4.54 2.09 9.87
C ARG A 80 -4.49 0.86 8.97
N PHE A 81 -3.78 -0.19 9.38
CA PHE A 81 -3.68 -1.42 8.61
C PHE A 81 -5.05 -2.06 8.39
N ARG A 82 -5.89 -2.14 9.44
CA ARG A 82 -7.27 -2.63 9.31
C ARG A 82 -8.14 -1.77 8.39
N GLN A 83 -7.98 -0.45 8.41
CA GLN A 83 -8.69 0.44 7.47
C GLN A 83 -8.27 0.16 6.02
N LEU A 84 -6.99 -0.09 5.78
CA LEU A 84 -6.48 -0.47 4.45
C LEU A 84 -7.00 -1.84 4.01
N LEU A 85 -7.04 -2.85 4.89
CA LEU A 85 -7.62 -4.16 4.57
C LEU A 85 -9.12 -4.04 4.21
N ALA A 86 -9.87 -3.26 5.00
CA ALA A 86 -11.29 -3.05 4.76
C ALA A 86 -11.57 -2.39 3.39
N LEU A 87 -10.81 -1.34 3.02
CA LEU A 87 -11.00 -0.69 1.72
C LEU A 87 -10.54 -1.57 0.55
N ALA A 88 -9.49 -2.37 0.75
CA ALA A 88 -8.99 -3.30 -0.27
C ALA A 88 -9.99 -4.42 -0.57
N SER A 89 -10.81 -4.79 0.41
CA SER A 89 -11.86 -5.81 0.28
C SER A 89 -13.11 -5.32 -0.47
N GLY A 90 -13.09 -4.09 -1.00
CA GLY A 90 -14.18 -3.55 -1.82
C GLY A 90 -14.46 -4.43 -3.06
N PRO A 91 -15.74 -4.63 -3.44
CA PRO A 91 -16.14 -5.58 -4.49
C PRO A 91 -15.79 -5.14 -5.92
N SER A 92 -15.42 -3.87 -6.10
CA SER A 92 -15.08 -3.29 -7.41
C SER A 92 -13.89 -2.34 -7.26
N LEU A 93 -13.24 -2.02 -8.39
CA LEU A 93 -12.17 -1.02 -8.39
C LEU A 93 -12.68 0.34 -7.92
N GLU A 94 -13.91 0.71 -8.30
CA GLU A 94 -14.54 1.95 -7.81
C GLU A 94 -14.66 1.95 -6.29
N ALA A 95 -15.15 0.86 -5.69
CA ALA A 95 -15.32 0.77 -4.25
C ALA A 95 -13.98 0.88 -3.52
N GLN A 96 -12.94 0.22 -4.06
CA GLN A 96 -11.58 0.29 -3.53
C GLN A 96 -11.01 1.72 -3.63
N VAL A 97 -11.16 2.39 -4.78
CA VAL A 97 -10.74 3.78 -4.98
C VAL A 97 -11.49 4.72 -4.03
N ARG A 98 -12.83 4.61 -3.93
CA ARG A 98 -13.63 5.41 -3.00
C ARG A 98 -13.18 5.22 -1.56
N GLY A 99 -12.91 3.98 -1.15
CA GLY A 99 -12.40 3.66 0.18
C GLY A 99 -11.03 4.29 0.45
N LEU A 100 -10.10 4.20 -0.51
CA LEU A 100 -8.78 4.84 -0.41
C LEU A 100 -8.87 6.36 -0.30
N LEU A 101 -9.74 6.99 -1.09
CA LEU A 101 -9.97 8.44 -1.05
C LEU A 101 -10.62 8.88 0.27
N ALA A 102 -11.54 8.09 0.83
CA ALA A 102 -12.12 8.34 2.14
C ALA A 102 -11.08 8.23 3.26
N TYR A 103 -10.23 7.20 3.21
CA TYR A 103 -9.10 7.04 4.14
C TYR A 103 -8.14 8.25 4.06
N HIS A 104 -7.75 8.64 2.85
CA HIS A 104 -6.89 9.80 2.62
C HIS A 104 -7.53 11.10 3.12
N ARG A 105 -8.81 11.33 2.83
CA ARG A 105 -9.56 12.50 3.33
C ARG A 105 -9.50 12.58 4.85
N GLY A 106 -9.79 11.50 5.56
CA GLY A 106 -9.72 11.47 7.02
C GLY A 106 -8.31 11.78 7.57
N LEU A 107 -7.24 11.35 6.88
CA LEU A 107 -5.87 11.71 7.24
C LEU A 107 -5.57 13.20 7.03
N MET A 108 -6.08 13.79 5.96
CA MET A 108 -5.90 15.23 5.67
C MET A 108 -6.70 16.09 6.64
N GLU A 109 -7.96 15.73 6.91
CA GLU A 109 -8.83 16.43 7.86
C GLU A 109 -8.24 16.44 9.27
N ALA A 110 -7.70 15.30 9.73
CA ALA A 110 -7.01 15.21 11.02
C ALA A 110 -5.75 16.12 11.11
N ARG A 111 -5.23 16.57 9.97
CA ARG A 111 -4.10 17.51 9.85
C ARG A 111 -4.55 18.95 9.57
N GLY A 112 -5.85 19.22 9.50
CA GLY A 112 -6.39 20.52 9.09
C GLY A 112 -6.12 20.87 7.63
N GLN A 113 -5.94 19.87 6.77
CA GLN A 113 -5.59 20.03 5.35
C GLN A 113 -6.75 19.60 4.44
N PHE A 114 -6.83 20.22 3.26
CA PHE A 114 -7.76 19.80 2.22
C PHE A 114 -7.30 18.50 1.53
N PRO A 115 -8.24 17.61 1.15
CA PRO A 115 -7.90 16.42 0.37
C PRO A 115 -7.28 16.79 -0.98
N TRP A 116 -6.13 16.19 -1.27
CA TRP A 116 -5.44 16.33 -2.55
C TRP A 116 -6.22 15.76 -3.74
N ILE A 117 -7.10 14.77 -3.52
CA ILE A 117 -7.81 14.10 -4.60
C ILE A 117 -9.31 14.18 -4.32
N MET A 118 -10.06 14.62 -5.32
CA MET A 118 -11.52 14.68 -5.31
C MET A 118 -12.07 13.70 -6.35
N PHE A 119 -13.21 13.07 -6.05
CA PHE A 119 -13.86 12.12 -6.94
C PHE A 119 -15.35 12.42 -7.05
N GLU A 120 -15.76 12.88 -8.23
CA GLU A 120 -17.11 13.36 -8.51
C GLU A 120 -17.66 12.66 -9.76
N GLY A 121 -18.76 11.93 -9.60
CA GLY A 121 -19.27 11.04 -10.64
C GLY A 121 -18.21 10.01 -11.03
N ASN A 122 -17.67 10.14 -12.25
CA ASN A 122 -16.62 9.30 -12.81
C ASN A 122 -15.24 10.00 -12.90
N ILE A 123 -15.13 11.25 -12.43
CA ILE A 123 -13.94 12.08 -12.62
C ILE A 123 -13.16 12.20 -11.33
N ILE A 124 -11.88 11.84 -11.41
CA ILE A 124 -10.86 12.00 -10.37
C ILE A 124 -10.07 13.26 -10.71
N SER A 125 -10.02 14.21 -9.78
CA SER A 125 -9.29 15.47 -9.94
C SER A 125 -8.27 15.67 -8.82
N LEU A 126 -7.08 16.11 -9.19
CA LEU A 126 -5.97 16.36 -8.29
C LEU A 126 -5.88 17.86 -7.99
N GLN A 127 -5.86 18.20 -6.70
CA GLN A 127 -5.75 19.57 -6.17
C GLN A 127 -4.28 19.98 -5.93
N THR A 128 -3.35 19.12 -6.33
CA THR A 128 -1.90 19.30 -6.22
C THR A 128 -1.25 19.05 -7.58
N PRO A 129 0.02 19.43 -7.81
CA PRO A 129 0.75 19.03 -9.00
C PRO A 129 0.78 17.50 -9.17
N PRO A 130 0.65 16.98 -10.41
CA PRO A 130 0.76 15.56 -10.69
C PRO A 130 2.11 14.97 -10.30
N VAL A 131 2.09 13.70 -9.92
CA VAL A 131 3.31 12.94 -9.61
C VAL A 131 3.74 12.16 -10.85
N ALA A 132 5.03 12.23 -11.19
CA ALA A 132 5.60 11.40 -12.22
C ALA A 132 5.53 9.93 -11.81
N ILE A 133 5.01 9.08 -12.70
CA ILE A 133 5.06 7.63 -12.51
C ILE A 133 6.38 7.13 -13.07
N ASP A 134 7.09 6.34 -12.27
CA ASP A 134 8.16 5.50 -12.77
C ASP A 134 7.55 4.38 -13.63
N LEU A 135 7.82 4.42 -14.94
CA LEU A 135 7.29 3.47 -15.91
C LEU A 135 7.98 2.09 -15.82
N GLU A 136 9.14 2.01 -15.16
CA GLU A 136 9.84 0.74 -14.93
C GLU A 136 9.35 0.04 -13.67
N ARG A 137 8.65 0.76 -12.76
CA ARG A 137 8.07 0.21 -11.54
C ARG A 137 7.12 -0.94 -11.89
N LYS A 138 7.41 -2.10 -11.33
CA LYS A 138 6.52 -3.26 -11.36
C LYS A 138 5.58 -3.22 -10.17
N SER A 139 4.40 -3.82 -10.35
CA SER A 139 3.42 -3.96 -9.26
C SER A 139 3.92 -4.81 -8.08
N SER A 140 4.97 -5.62 -8.28
CA SER A 140 5.65 -6.41 -7.25
C SER A 140 6.75 -5.66 -6.49
N ASP A 141 7.11 -4.45 -6.90
CA ASP A 141 8.26 -3.75 -6.32
C ASP A 141 7.96 -3.29 -4.90
N TRP A 142 8.93 -3.49 -4.01
CA TRP A 142 8.87 -3.01 -2.64
C TRP A 142 9.18 -1.51 -2.60
N VAL A 143 8.27 -0.73 -2.03
CA VAL A 143 8.42 0.75 -1.97
C VAL A 143 8.76 1.27 -0.59
N ASN A 144 8.58 0.45 0.45
CA ASN A 144 8.90 0.82 1.82
C ASN A 144 10.38 0.53 2.12
N HIS A 145 11.25 1.32 1.49
CA HIS A 145 12.70 1.18 1.62
C HIS A 145 13.23 1.42 3.04
N TYR A 146 12.42 1.93 3.96
CA TYR A 146 12.80 2.13 5.36
C TYR A 146 13.01 0.83 6.14
N TYR A 147 12.62 -0.33 5.58
CA TYR A 147 12.99 -1.66 6.10
C TYR A 147 14.35 -2.14 5.57
N ILE A 148 14.86 -1.55 4.49
CA ILE A 148 16.09 -2.01 3.82
C ILE A 148 17.33 -1.90 4.70
N PRO A 149 17.53 -0.87 5.55
CA PRO A 149 18.64 -0.86 6.49
C PRO A 149 18.62 -2.08 7.41
N GLN A 150 17.46 -2.44 7.97
CA GLN A 150 17.29 -3.60 8.85
C GLN A 150 17.52 -4.92 8.08
N PHE A 151 17.07 -5.01 6.83
CA PHE A 151 17.40 -6.12 5.94
C PHE A 151 18.90 -6.18 5.57
N ARG A 152 19.59 -5.05 5.42
CA ARG A 152 21.03 -5.00 5.14
C ARG A 152 21.85 -5.41 6.36
N HIS A 153 21.49 -4.97 7.56
CA HIS A 153 22.12 -5.44 8.80
C HIS A 153 21.93 -6.94 8.98
N LEU A 154 20.74 -7.46 8.63
CA LEU A 154 20.46 -8.88 8.62
C LEU A 154 21.33 -9.66 7.62
N LEU A 155 21.37 -9.22 6.36
CA LEU A 155 22.16 -9.87 5.31
C LEU A 155 23.66 -9.82 5.64
N ASN A 156 24.14 -8.70 6.16
CA ASN A 156 25.54 -8.55 6.60
C ASN A 156 25.84 -9.50 7.77
N GLY A 157 24.94 -9.62 8.76
CA GLY A 157 25.09 -10.56 9.86
C GLY A 157 25.06 -12.04 9.41
N LEU A 158 24.22 -12.37 8.43
CA LEU A 158 24.18 -13.70 7.80
C LEU A 158 25.43 -14.02 6.98
N TRP A 159 26.08 -13.01 6.40
CA TRP A 159 27.33 -13.13 5.65
C TRP A 159 28.59 -12.96 6.51
N GLY A 160 28.45 -12.80 7.82
CA GLY A 160 29.58 -12.66 8.74
C GLY A 160 30.32 -11.33 8.64
N GLY A 161 29.69 -10.30 8.07
CA GLY A 161 30.20 -8.94 8.11
C GLY A 161 30.05 -8.34 9.52
N GLU A 162 31.12 -7.79 10.06
CA GLU A 162 31.08 -7.05 11.33
C GLU A 162 30.27 -5.75 11.17
N VAL A 163 29.50 -5.40 12.22
CA VAL A 163 28.62 -4.22 12.30
C VAL A 163 29.43 -2.99 12.70
#